data_AF-A0A958VBI7-F1
#
_entry.id   AF-A0A958VBI7-F1
#
_cell.length_a   1.000
_cell.length_b   1.000
_cell.length_c   1.000
_cell.angle_alpha   90.00
_cell.angle_beta   90.00
_cell.angle_gamma   90.00
#
_symmetry.space_group_name_H-M   'P 1'
#
loop_
_entity.id
_entity.type
_entity.pdbx_description
1 polymer ?
#
loop_
_entity_poly.entity_id
_entity_poly.type
_entity_poly.pdbx_seq_one_letter_code
_entity_poly.pdbx_strand_id
1 'polypeptide(L)'
;MRSMLFQILMTGFFLSTHYFSFSQENRDTILLQNGKQFPCNITDVDEIRVDYFQFNKKGKKKTGFIENDRIYEYQKYSGERSILYVYDTLIGNHFTVPEMKNFVLGGLDARENYKDHYWLAAMTFSLSYGAVLFDTYLTKKNADQINADNPDKNFKPGFFGSEPSYFPLFVPIVLTAVISIPRFKIRKNQVGRSHLYTDPHFKWGYHRISRQRRLFWQLGGGFAGLGLGYLSYYLFKKN
;
A
#
# COMPACT_ATOMS: atom_id res chain seq x y z
N MET A 1 25.05 32.05 -43.23
CA MET A 1 23.68 32.46 -42.86
C MET A 1 22.73 31.30 -42.54
N ARG A 2 22.76 30.16 -43.25
CA ARG A 2 21.85 29.02 -42.97
C ARG A 2 22.06 28.32 -41.62
N SER A 3 23.28 28.27 -41.06
CA SER A 3 23.50 27.63 -39.74
C SER A 3 23.08 28.49 -38.55
N MET A 4 23.16 29.82 -38.66
CA MET A 4 22.70 30.73 -37.60
C MET A 4 21.18 30.78 -37.50
N LEU A 5 20.46 30.67 -38.62
CA LEU A 5 19.00 30.54 -38.64
C LEU A 5 18.52 29.24 -37.96
N PHE A 6 19.27 28.14 -38.13
CA PHE A 6 18.99 26.86 -37.48
C PHE A 6 19.27 26.89 -35.97
N GLN A 7 20.33 27.61 -35.54
CA GLN A 7 20.64 27.78 -34.11
C GLN A 7 19.62 28.66 -33.39
N ILE A 8 19.09 29.71 -34.03
CA ILE A 8 18.04 30.57 -33.46
C ILE A 8 16.70 29.83 -33.37
N LEU A 9 16.38 28.97 -34.35
CA LEU A 9 15.19 28.09 -34.29
C LEU A 9 15.32 27.01 -33.20
N MET A 10 16.52 26.47 -32.97
CA MET A 10 16.77 25.49 -31.92
C MET A 10 16.78 26.10 -30.50
N THR A 11 17.30 27.32 -30.31
CA THR A 11 17.23 28.00 -29.01
C THR A 11 15.81 28.49 -28.69
N GLY A 12 15.01 28.86 -29.70
CA GLY A 12 13.59 29.19 -29.54
C GLY A 12 12.72 27.99 -29.12
N PHE A 13 13.08 26.77 -29.53
CA PHE A 13 12.34 25.56 -29.16
C PHE A 13 12.61 25.10 -27.71
N PHE A 14 13.78 25.41 -27.15
CA PHE A 14 14.10 25.08 -25.76
C PHE A 14 13.47 26.04 -24.73
N LEU A 15 13.14 27.28 -25.12
CA LEU A 15 12.55 28.28 -24.22
C LEU A 15 11.03 28.17 -24.06
N SER A 16 10.34 27.32 -24.83
CA SER A 16 8.87 27.17 -24.74
C SER A 16 8.42 26.02 -23.82
N THR A 17 9.35 25.26 -23.26
CA THR A 17 9.00 24.11 -22.41
C THR A 17 8.80 24.51 -20.95
N HIS A 18 7.54 24.79 -20.63
CA HIS A 18 6.88 24.42 -19.38
C HIS A 18 7.14 25.32 -18.16
N TYR A 19 6.52 26.50 -18.17
CA TYR A 19 5.91 27.02 -16.94
C TYR A 19 4.64 26.21 -16.63
N PHE A 20 4.79 24.97 -16.15
CA PHE A 20 3.72 24.30 -15.42
C PHE A 20 3.64 24.97 -14.04
N SER A 21 2.96 26.11 -13.97
CA SER A 21 2.55 26.68 -12.70
C SER A 21 1.64 25.66 -12.02
N PHE A 22 2.16 25.00 -10.98
CA PHE A 22 1.37 24.18 -10.08
C PHE A 22 0.37 25.13 -9.41
N SER A 23 -0.85 25.23 -9.94
CA SER A 23 -1.94 25.90 -9.26
C SER A 23 -2.15 25.13 -7.95
N GLN A 24 -1.85 25.77 -6.82
CA GLN A 24 -2.33 25.30 -5.53
C GLN A 24 -3.84 25.35 -5.63
N GLU A 25 -4.45 24.19 -5.84
CA GLU A 25 -5.90 24.09 -5.83
C GLU A 25 -6.38 24.48 -4.44
N ASN A 26 -7.09 25.61 -4.40
CA ASN A 26 -7.79 26.11 -3.22
C ASN A 26 -8.87 25.11 -2.84
N ARG A 27 -8.51 24.13 -2.01
CA ARG A 27 -9.38 23.03 -1.60
C ARG A 27 -9.31 22.86 -0.10
N ASP A 28 -10.45 22.52 0.47
CA ASP A 28 -10.54 22.12 1.86
C ASP A 28 -9.82 20.79 2.06
N THR A 29 -9.49 20.48 3.31
CA THR A 29 -8.78 19.25 3.64
C THR A 29 -9.37 18.62 4.88
N ILE A 30 -9.62 17.32 4.81
CA ILE A 30 -10.04 16.52 5.95
C ILE A 30 -8.86 15.63 6.36
N LEU A 31 -8.52 15.66 7.64
CA LEU A 31 -7.53 14.80 8.27
C LEU A 31 -8.24 13.78 9.16
N LEU A 32 -8.11 12.51 8.80
CA LEU A 32 -8.68 11.40 9.55
C LEU A 32 -7.81 11.01 10.74
N GLN A 33 -8.43 10.37 11.73
CA GLN A 33 -7.73 9.86 12.92
C GLN A 33 -6.67 8.78 12.61
N ASN A 34 -6.70 8.20 11.41
CA ASN A 34 -5.67 7.25 10.94
C ASN A 34 -4.50 7.94 10.18
N GLY A 35 -4.42 9.27 10.23
CA GLY A 35 -3.40 10.07 9.54
C GLY A 35 -3.60 10.18 8.03
N LYS A 36 -4.69 9.67 7.46
CA LYS A 36 -5.01 9.89 6.05
C LYS A 36 -5.56 11.29 5.88
N GLN A 37 -4.88 12.08 5.08
CA GLN A 37 -5.32 13.40 4.64
C GLN A 37 -5.78 13.31 3.19
N PHE A 38 -6.85 14.01 2.83
CA PHE A 38 -7.20 14.17 1.42
C PHE A 38 -7.86 15.54 1.15
N PRO A 39 -7.53 16.17 0.01
CA PRO A 39 -8.15 17.42 -0.40
C PRO A 39 -9.57 17.17 -0.94
N CYS A 40 -10.53 17.97 -0.51
CA CYS A 40 -11.94 17.89 -0.89
C CYS A 40 -12.60 19.28 -0.79
N ASN A 41 -13.86 19.38 -1.17
CA ASN A 41 -14.67 20.58 -0.92
C ASN A 41 -15.78 20.20 0.05
N ILE A 42 -15.78 20.82 1.22
CA ILE A 42 -16.75 20.56 2.28
C ILE A 42 -18.03 21.29 1.91
N THR A 43 -19.14 20.55 1.89
CA THR A 43 -20.47 21.12 1.56
C THR A 43 -21.23 21.43 2.83
N ASP A 44 -21.25 20.49 3.77
CA ASP A 44 -21.99 20.61 5.01
C ASP A 44 -21.25 19.92 6.16
N VAL A 45 -21.45 20.44 7.36
CA VAL A 45 -20.85 19.93 8.60
C VAL A 45 -21.97 19.80 9.64
N ASP A 46 -22.40 18.56 9.86
CA ASP A 46 -23.39 18.20 10.87
C ASP A 46 -22.71 17.71 12.16
N GLU A 47 -23.51 17.50 13.22
CA GLU A 47 -23.04 16.89 14.48
C GLU A 47 -22.52 15.45 14.31
N ILE A 48 -23.00 14.73 13.29
CA ILE A 48 -22.70 13.30 13.09
C ILE A 48 -21.70 13.07 11.94
N ARG A 49 -21.69 13.92 10.91
CA ARG A 49 -20.91 13.69 9.69
C ARG A 49 -20.49 14.99 9.00
N VAL A 50 -19.46 14.87 8.17
CA VAL A 50 -19.03 15.89 7.21
C VAL A 50 -19.30 15.40 5.80
N ASP A 51 -20.11 16.17 5.07
CA ASP A 51 -20.43 15.92 3.67
C ASP A 51 -19.46 16.69 2.77
N TYR A 52 -18.89 16.00 1.79
CA TYR A 52 -17.91 16.57 0.89
C TYR A 52 -18.10 16.07 -0.54
N PHE A 53 -17.47 16.78 -1.48
CA PHE A 53 -17.29 16.27 -2.82
C PHE A 53 -15.85 16.39 -3.29
N GLN A 54 -15.48 15.52 -4.21
CA GLN A 54 -14.18 15.50 -4.87
C GLN A 54 -14.38 15.32 -6.38
N PHE A 55 -13.57 16.01 -7.18
CA PHE A 55 -13.49 15.75 -8.60
C PHE A 55 -12.50 14.61 -8.87
N ASN A 56 -12.92 13.61 -9.63
CA ASN A 56 -12.00 12.59 -10.12
C ASN A 56 -11.03 13.20 -11.15
N LYS A 57 -9.94 12.50 -11.47
CA LYS A 57 -8.99 12.88 -12.55
C LYS A 57 -9.67 13.13 -13.91
N LYS A 58 -10.89 12.57 -14.10
CA LYS A 58 -11.73 12.74 -15.30
C LYS A 58 -12.80 13.84 -15.15
N GLY A 59 -12.71 14.72 -14.15
CA GLY A 59 -13.66 15.82 -13.91
C GLY A 59 -15.03 15.41 -13.36
N LYS A 60 -15.32 14.11 -13.19
CA LYS A 60 -16.59 13.65 -12.60
C LYS A 60 -16.66 13.97 -11.10
N LYS A 61 -17.74 14.63 -10.66
CA LYS A 61 -18.03 14.90 -9.25
C LYS A 61 -18.36 13.57 -8.54
N LYS A 62 -17.66 13.29 -7.45
CA LYS A 62 -17.97 12.22 -6.50
C LYS A 62 -18.33 12.87 -5.17
N THR A 63 -19.55 12.65 -4.73
CA THR A 63 -19.99 13.01 -3.38
C THR A 63 -19.64 11.87 -2.42
N GLY A 64 -19.39 12.22 -1.17
CA GLY A 64 -19.13 11.29 -0.09
C GLY A 64 -19.41 11.95 1.24
N PHE A 65 -19.54 11.12 2.27
CA PHE A 65 -19.69 11.57 3.64
C PHE A 65 -18.72 10.79 4.52
N ILE A 66 -18.25 11.41 5.59
CA ILE A 66 -17.47 10.75 6.62
C ILE A 66 -18.05 11.13 7.97
N GLU A 67 -18.22 10.13 8.82
CA GLU A 67 -18.68 10.29 10.21
C GLU A 67 -17.62 11.03 11.04
N ASN A 68 -18.08 11.88 11.96
CA ASN A 68 -17.22 12.74 12.78
C ASN A 68 -16.28 11.92 13.68
N ASP A 69 -16.71 10.73 14.10
CA ASP A 69 -15.94 9.77 14.90
C ASP A 69 -14.68 9.23 14.18
N ARG A 70 -14.53 9.46 12.88
CA ARG A 70 -13.34 9.08 12.08
C ARG A 70 -12.46 10.28 11.74
N ILE A 71 -12.98 11.49 11.89
CA ILE A 71 -12.28 12.73 11.56
C ILE A 71 -11.52 13.18 12.79
N TYR A 72 -10.30 13.65 12.58
CA TYR A 72 -9.55 14.34 13.61
C TYR A 72 -9.79 15.85 13.52
N GLU A 73 -9.50 16.43 12.35
CA GLU A 73 -9.75 17.85 12.06
C GLU A 73 -10.12 18.05 10.59
N TYR A 74 -10.83 19.14 10.30
CA TYR A 74 -10.95 19.66 8.95
C TYR A 74 -10.39 21.08 8.88
N GLN A 75 -9.89 21.42 7.70
CA GLN A 75 -9.41 22.75 7.37
C GLN A 75 -10.11 23.23 6.10
N LYS A 76 -10.88 24.32 6.20
CA LYS A 76 -11.42 24.99 5.03
C LYS A 76 -10.35 25.85 4.37
N TYR A 77 -10.50 26.10 3.08
CA TYR A 77 -9.64 26.99 2.31
C TYR A 77 -9.64 28.41 2.88
N SER A 78 -10.76 28.85 3.48
CA SER A 78 -10.88 30.14 4.17
C SER A 78 -9.92 30.31 5.36
N GLY A 79 -9.26 29.24 5.81
CA GLY A 79 -8.38 29.23 6.96
C GLY A 79 -9.05 28.74 8.25
N GLU A 80 -10.37 28.53 8.24
CA GLU A 80 -11.10 27.94 9.35
C GLU A 80 -10.60 26.51 9.62
N ARG A 81 -10.16 26.24 10.85
CA ARG A 81 -9.75 24.92 11.32
C ARG A 81 -10.61 24.52 12.50
N SER A 82 -11.20 23.34 12.44
CA SER A 82 -11.99 22.80 13.55
C SER A 82 -11.59 21.37 13.83
N ILE A 83 -11.41 21.07 15.12
CA ILE A 83 -11.09 19.74 15.63
C ILE A 83 -12.43 19.08 15.96
N LEU A 84 -12.72 17.97 15.28
CA LEU A 84 -13.93 17.18 15.51
C LEU A 84 -13.70 16.05 16.52
N TYR A 85 -12.44 15.70 16.78
CA TYR A 85 -12.10 14.67 17.75
C TYR A 85 -12.44 15.09 19.18
N VAL A 86 -13.19 14.24 19.89
CA VAL A 86 -13.53 14.40 21.30
C VAL A 86 -12.91 13.26 22.10
N TYR A 87 -12.25 13.61 23.21
CA TYR A 87 -11.81 12.63 24.20
C TYR A 87 -13.01 12.15 25.00
N ASP A 88 -13.44 10.92 24.73
CA ASP A 88 -14.51 10.26 25.45
C ASP A 88 -14.25 8.75 25.56
N THR A 89 -13.94 8.31 26.77
CA THR A 89 -13.67 6.89 27.06
C THR A 89 -14.89 5.99 26.85
N LEU A 90 -16.13 6.52 26.90
CA LEU A 90 -17.36 5.75 26.68
C LEU A 90 -17.53 5.36 25.21
N ILE A 91 -16.98 6.16 24.29
CA ILE A 91 -17.02 5.94 22.84
C ILE A 91 -15.75 5.19 22.37
N GLY A 92 -14.86 4.81 23.29
CA GLY A 92 -13.59 4.14 22.99
C GLY A 92 -12.45 5.07 22.61
N ASN A 93 -12.63 6.39 22.78
CA ASN A 93 -11.59 7.39 22.56
C ASN A 93 -10.75 7.56 23.83
N HIS A 94 -9.58 6.93 23.83
CA HIS A 94 -8.68 6.94 25.00
C HIS A 94 -7.58 8.00 24.96
N PHE A 95 -7.39 8.69 23.84
CA PHE A 95 -6.34 9.71 23.72
C PHE A 95 -6.89 11.09 23.99
N THR A 96 -6.15 11.91 24.75
CA THR A 96 -6.48 13.32 24.84
C THR A 96 -6.32 14.00 23.48
N VAL A 97 -6.93 15.17 23.26
CA VAL A 97 -6.84 15.89 21.98
C VAL A 97 -5.38 16.12 21.53
N PRO A 98 -4.44 16.55 22.40
CA PRO A 98 -3.03 16.67 22.04
C PRO A 98 -2.34 15.33 21.74
N GLU A 99 -2.67 14.27 22.48
CA GLU A 99 -2.12 12.93 22.23
C GLU A 99 -2.60 12.36 20.89
N MET A 100 -3.89 12.52 20.60
CA MET A 100 -4.47 12.12 19.32
C MET A 100 -3.85 12.91 18.18
N LYS A 101 -3.59 14.21 18.36
CA LYS A 101 -2.86 15.03 17.38
C LYS A 101 -1.51 14.40 17.05
N ASN A 102 -0.70 14.08 18.06
CA ASN A 102 0.62 13.48 17.83
C ASN A 102 0.52 12.12 17.15
N PHE A 103 -0.46 11.29 17.55
CA PHE A 103 -0.75 10.01 16.90
C PHE A 103 -1.12 10.17 15.42
N VAL A 104 -2.03 11.07 15.10
CA VAL A 104 -2.48 11.35 13.73
C VAL A 104 -1.33 11.88 12.88
N LEU A 105 -0.52 12.80 13.42
CA LEU A 105 0.67 13.32 12.75
C LEU A 105 1.71 12.22 12.49
N GLY A 106 1.87 11.26 13.40
CA GLY A 106 2.71 10.09 13.19
C GLY A 106 2.23 9.22 12.04
N GLY A 107 0.91 8.97 11.98
CA GLY A 107 0.28 8.24 10.88
C GLY A 107 0.43 8.96 9.54
N LEU A 108 0.23 10.29 9.51
CA LEU A 108 0.40 11.13 8.33
C LEU A 108 1.85 11.10 7.83
N ASP A 109 2.81 11.29 8.73
CA ASP A 109 4.24 11.27 8.39
C ASP A 109 4.67 9.89 7.84
N ALA A 110 4.13 8.79 8.38
CA ALA A 110 4.36 7.46 7.82
C ALA A 110 3.72 7.26 6.44
N ARG A 111 2.67 7.98 6.07
CA ARG A 111 2.13 7.92 4.69
C ARG A 111 3.03 8.67 3.72
N GLU A 112 3.50 9.84 4.12
CA GLU A 112 4.31 10.74 3.29
C GLU A 112 5.74 10.22 3.12
N ASN A 113 6.39 9.82 4.22
CA ASN A 113 7.84 9.64 4.29
C ASN A 113 8.31 8.18 4.42
N TYR A 114 7.42 7.24 4.80
CA TYR A 114 7.82 5.84 4.93
C TYR A 114 8.16 5.23 3.58
N LYS A 115 9.37 4.66 3.48
CA LYS A 115 9.81 3.92 2.31
C LYS A 115 9.39 2.46 2.43
N ASP A 116 8.69 1.98 1.43
CA ASP A 116 8.30 0.58 1.34
C ASP A 116 9.53 -0.29 1.08
N HIS A 117 9.60 -1.42 1.79
CA HIS A 117 10.71 -2.35 1.72
C HIS A 117 10.41 -3.42 0.68
N TYR A 118 10.53 -3.06 -0.61
CA TYR A 118 10.19 -3.96 -1.73
C TYR A 118 10.92 -5.30 -1.72
N TRP A 119 12.10 -5.38 -1.10
CA TRP A 119 12.83 -6.64 -0.94
C TRP A 119 12.03 -7.68 -0.12
N LEU A 120 11.19 -7.25 0.83
CA LEU A 120 10.31 -8.15 1.59
C LEU A 120 9.17 -8.69 0.72
N ALA A 121 8.67 -7.89 -0.22
CA ALA A 121 7.70 -8.33 -1.21
C ALA A 121 8.35 -9.35 -2.17
N ALA A 122 9.58 -9.09 -2.61
CA ALA A 122 10.34 -10.03 -3.45
C ALA A 122 10.63 -11.36 -2.72
N MET A 123 10.96 -11.32 -1.43
CA MET A 123 11.19 -12.53 -0.64
C MET A 123 9.92 -13.38 -0.51
N THR A 124 8.79 -12.75 -0.18
CA THR A 124 7.49 -13.45 -0.07
C THR A 124 7.00 -13.96 -1.42
N PHE A 125 7.24 -13.22 -2.50
CA PHE A 125 7.03 -13.66 -3.88
C PHE A 125 7.80 -14.95 -4.17
N SER A 126 9.13 -14.96 -3.95
CA SER A 126 9.97 -16.11 -4.28
C SER A 126 9.61 -17.35 -3.47
N LEU A 127 9.31 -17.19 -2.18
CA LEU A 127 8.89 -18.31 -1.33
C LEU A 127 7.52 -18.86 -1.74
N SER A 128 6.58 -18.00 -2.13
CA SER A 128 5.25 -18.43 -2.57
C SER A 128 5.30 -19.12 -3.94
N TYR A 129 6.10 -18.58 -4.87
CA TYR A 129 6.37 -19.24 -6.16
C TYR A 129 7.05 -20.60 -5.97
N GLY A 130 8.08 -20.65 -5.11
CA GLY A 130 8.78 -21.88 -4.76
C GLY A 130 7.86 -22.94 -4.13
N ALA A 131 6.88 -22.52 -3.32
CA ALA A 131 5.90 -23.43 -2.75
C ALA A 131 5.05 -24.12 -3.83
N VAL A 132 4.62 -23.41 -4.87
CA VAL A 132 3.89 -24.02 -6.00
C VAL A 132 4.78 -24.96 -6.79
N LEU A 133 6.04 -24.58 -7.04
CA LEU A 133 6.99 -25.47 -7.72
C LEU A 133 7.26 -26.75 -6.94
N PHE A 134 7.39 -26.64 -5.61
CA PHE A 134 7.62 -27.77 -4.73
C PHE A 134 6.40 -28.69 -4.66
N ASP A 135 5.20 -28.12 -4.53
CA ASP A 135 3.94 -28.85 -4.47
C ASP A 135 3.66 -29.62 -5.78
N THR A 136 3.98 -29.01 -6.93
CA THR A 136 3.77 -29.62 -8.26
C THR A 136 4.92 -30.51 -8.74
N TYR A 137 5.96 -30.73 -7.91
CA TYR A 137 7.11 -31.56 -8.27
C TYR A 137 6.78 -33.05 -8.15
N LEU A 138 6.94 -33.78 -9.25
CA LEU A 138 6.78 -35.23 -9.29
C LEU A 138 8.14 -35.92 -9.13
N THR A 139 8.33 -36.60 -8.00
CA THR A 139 9.56 -37.37 -7.74
C THR A 139 9.60 -38.64 -8.59
N LYS A 140 10.81 -39.13 -8.91
CA LYS A 140 10.98 -40.38 -9.66
C LYS A 140 10.29 -41.57 -9.01
N LYS A 141 10.42 -41.69 -7.68
CA LYS A 141 9.77 -42.75 -6.91
C LYS A 141 8.25 -42.74 -7.09
N ASN A 142 7.63 -41.56 -6.99
CA ASN A 142 6.19 -41.42 -7.16
C ASN A 142 5.76 -41.68 -8.62
N ALA A 143 6.54 -41.20 -9.60
CA ALA A 143 6.27 -41.45 -11.01
C ALA A 143 6.33 -42.94 -11.36
N ASP A 144 7.38 -43.65 -10.91
CA ASP A 144 7.56 -45.08 -11.16
C ASP A 144 6.42 -45.91 -10.52
N GLN A 145 5.96 -45.52 -9.32
CA GLN A 145 4.80 -46.14 -8.67
C GLN A 145 3.51 -45.91 -9.47
N ILE A 146 3.22 -44.68 -9.88
CA ILE A 146 2.01 -44.35 -10.65
C ILE A 146 2.01 -45.07 -12.00
N ASN A 147 3.17 -45.19 -12.66
CA ASN A 147 3.33 -45.91 -13.92
C ASN A 147 3.17 -47.43 -13.74
N ALA A 148 3.60 -47.99 -12.61
CA ALA A 148 3.36 -49.39 -12.28
C ALA A 148 1.87 -49.68 -12.06
N ASP A 149 1.16 -48.75 -11.42
CA ASP A 149 -0.29 -48.85 -11.18
C ASP A 149 -1.12 -48.56 -12.44
N ASN A 150 -0.60 -47.76 -13.39
CA ASN A 150 -1.25 -47.36 -14.62
C ASN A 150 -0.34 -47.64 -15.83
N PRO A 151 -0.27 -48.88 -16.32
CA PRO A 151 0.65 -49.25 -17.41
C PRO A 151 0.39 -48.49 -18.73
N ASP A 152 -0.81 -47.93 -18.89
CA ASP A 152 -1.23 -47.18 -20.08
C ASP A 152 -0.71 -45.73 -20.10
N LYS A 153 -0.22 -45.20 -18.97
CA LYS A 153 0.23 -43.81 -18.83
C LYS A 153 1.66 -43.76 -18.30
N ASN A 154 2.55 -43.10 -19.05
CA ASN A 154 3.95 -42.89 -18.65
C ASN A 154 4.19 -41.47 -18.16
N PHE A 155 4.03 -41.25 -16.85
CA PHE A 155 4.37 -40.01 -16.18
C PHE A 155 5.89 -39.84 -16.08
N LYS A 156 6.40 -38.66 -16.44
CA LYS A 156 7.82 -38.31 -16.35
C LYS A 156 8.08 -37.48 -15.08
N PRO A 157 9.14 -37.77 -14.30
CA PRO A 157 9.47 -36.98 -13.13
C PRO A 157 9.92 -35.56 -13.52
N GLY A 158 9.61 -34.59 -12.66
CA GLY A 158 9.96 -33.19 -12.87
C GLY A 158 8.96 -32.19 -12.29
N PHE A 159 9.23 -30.90 -12.51
CA PHE A 159 8.31 -29.81 -12.14
C PHE A 159 7.04 -29.87 -12.98
N PHE A 160 5.93 -29.44 -12.37
CA PHE A 160 4.60 -29.41 -12.99
C PHE A 160 4.06 -30.78 -13.41
N GLY A 161 4.61 -31.86 -12.83
CA GLY A 161 4.19 -33.24 -13.08
C GLY A 161 3.04 -33.71 -12.17
N SER A 162 2.87 -33.07 -11.01
CA SER A 162 1.80 -33.35 -10.06
C SER A 162 0.70 -32.29 -10.13
N GLU A 163 -0.54 -32.66 -9.81
CA GLU A 163 -1.63 -31.69 -9.69
C GLU A 163 -1.42 -30.77 -8.49
N PRO A 164 -1.69 -29.46 -8.64
CA PRO A 164 -1.53 -28.53 -7.54
C PRO A 164 -2.54 -28.77 -6.43
N SER A 165 -2.06 -28.76 -5.20
CA SER A 165 -2.85 -28.74 -3.98
C SER A 165 -3.29 -27.32 -3.61
N TYR A 166 -4.17 -27.22 -2.60
CA TYR A 166 -4.54 -25.93 -1.99
C TYR A 166 -3.51 -25.40 -1.00
N PHE A 167 -2.51 -26.21 -0.60
CA PHE A 167 -1.48 -25.82 0.39
C PHE A 167 -0.78 -24.48 0.05
N PRO A 168 -0.32 -24.22 -1.19
CA PRO A 168 0.35 -22.97 -1.52
C PRO A 168 -0.50 -21.71 -1.26
N LEU A 169 -1.83 -21.81 -1.26
CA LEU A 169 -2.72 -20.66 -1.02
C LEU A 169 -2.54 -20.04 0.38
N PHE A 170 -2.13 -20.84 1.36
CA PHE A 170 -1.91 -20.37 2.73
C PHE A 170 -0.52 -19.76 2.94
N VAL A 171 0.43 -20.05 2.05
CA VAL A 171 1.85 -19.66 2.20
C VAL A 171 2.04 -18.14 2.33
N PRO A 172 1.45 -17.27 1.48
CA PRO A 172 1.58 -15.83 1.62
C PRO A 172 1.09 -15.31 2.98
N ILE A 173 0.01 -15.88 3.51
CA ILE A 173 -0.60 -15.45 4.77
C ILE A 173 0.32 -15.81 5.93
N VAL A 174 0.78 -17.06 6.00
CA VAL A 174 1.67 -17.55 7.06
C VAL A 174 3.01 -16.80 7.02
N LEU A 175 3.62 -16.65 5.84
CA LEU A 175 4.88 -15.92 5.69
C LEU A 175 4.73 -14.46 6.11
N THR A 176 3.67 -13.79 5.67
CA THR A 176 3.41 -12.39 6.04
C THR A 176 3.27 -12.25 7.55
N ALA A 177 2.54 -13.16 8.20
CA ALA A 177 2.39 -13.17 9.66
C ALA A 177 3.76 -13.29 10.35
N VAL A 178 4.56 -14.31 9.99
CA VAL A 178 5.87 -14.59 10.60
C VAL A 178 6.85 -13.42 10.40
N ILE A 179 6.98 -12.93 9.17
CA ILE A 179 7.92 -11.85 8.83
C ILE A 179 7.51 -10.51 9.50
N SER A 180 6.26 -10.37 9.89
CA SER A 180 5.72 -9.16 10.53
C SER A 180 5.74 -9.16 12.05
N ILE A 181 6.16 -10.26 12.69
CA ILE A 181 6.33 -10.34 14.16
C ILE A 181 7.46 -9.41 14.66
N PRO A 182 8.67 -9.40 14.05
CA PRO A 182 9.78 -8.62 14.59
C PRO A 182 9.50 -7.12 14.52
N ARG A 183 9.72 -6.42 15.63
CA ARG A 183 9.66 -4.95 15.70
C ARG A 183 10.81 -4.35 14.90
N PHE A 184 10.51 -3.40 14.01
CA PHE A 184 11.53 -2.65 13.27
C PHE A 184 11.76 -1.28 13.91
N LYS A 185 13.02 -0.84 13.96
CA LYS A 185 13.39 0.47 14.50
C LYS A 185 13.17 1.55 13.45
N ILE A 186 12.39 2.58 13.77
CA ILE A 186 12.25 3.77 12.92
C ILE A 186 13.57 4.57 12.99
N ARG A 187 14.14 4.93 11.84
CA ARG A 187 15.33 5.78 11.80
C ARG A 187 14.90 7.25 11.78
N LYS A 188 15.61 8.12 12.51
CA LYS A 188 15.31 9.56 12.60
C LYS A 188 15.24 10.24 11.23
N ASN A 189 16.06 9.80 10.27
CA ASN A 189 16.11 10.35 8.91
C ASN A 189 14.90 9.98 8.03
N GLN A 190 14.03 9.08 8.48
CA GLN A 190 12.80 8.68 7.77
C GLN A 190 11.56 9.41 8.30
N VAL A 191 11.74 10.26 9.32
CA VAL A 191 10.67 11.00 9.97
C VAL A 191 10.78 12.45 9.53
N GLY A 192 9.76 12.96 8.84
CA GLY A 192 9.75 14.35 8.38
C GLY A 192 9.66 15.32 9.55
N ARG A 193 8.84 14.97 10.56
CA ARG A 193 8.64 15.76 11.78
C ARG A 193 9.61 15.33 12.88
N SER A 194 10.89 15.63 12.69
CA SER A 194 11.98 15.20 13.60
C SER A 194 11.79 15.63 15.06
N HIS A 195 11.15 16.78 15.32
CA HIS A 195 10.85 17.27 16.68
C HIS A 195 9.85 16.38 17.45
N LEU A 196 8.98 15.62 16.75
CA LEU A 196 8.04 14.68 17.36
C LEU A 196 8.60 13.26 17.42
N TYR A 197 9.84 13.02 16.97
CA TYR A 197 10.43 11.69 16.94
C TYR A 197 10.52 11.05 18.33
N THR A 198 10.64 11.83 19.40
CA THR A 198 10.73 11.32 20.78
C THR A 198 9.37 10.98 21.37
N ASP A 199 8.29 11.60 20.88
CA ASP A 199 6.94 11.47 21.40
C ASP A 199 6.39 10.03 21.22
N PRO A 200 5.83 9.42 22.28
CA PRO A 200 5.34 8.04 22.23
C PRO A 200 4.10 7.88 21.34
N HIS A 201 3.16 8.83 21.37
CA HIS A 201 1.92 8.76 20.59
C HIS A 201 2.21 8.92 19.09
N PHE A 202 3.13 9.82 18.74
CA PHE A 202 3.65 9.96 17.38
C PHE A 202 4.27 8.65 16.86
N LYS A 203 5.14 8.01 17.65
CA LYS A 203 5.73 6.72 17.27
C LYS A 203 4.67 5.65 17.07
N TRP A 204 3.63 5.61 17.91
CA TRP A 204 2.54 4.63 17.78
C TRP A 204 1.76 4.82 16.49
N GLY A 205 1.40 6.06 16.16
CA GLY A 205 0.75 6.40 14.89
C GLY A 205 1.60 6.01 13.67
N TYR A 206 2.89 6.33 13.71
CA TYR A 206 3.84 5.99 12.65
C TYR A 206 3.97 4.48 12.47
N HIS A 207 4.13 3.73 13.57
CA HIS A 207 4.26 2.27 13.55
C HIS A 207 3.00 1.58 13.00
N ARG A 208 1.81 2.06 13.34
CA ARG A 208 0.53 1.51 12.84
C ARG A 208 0.49 1.51 11.31
N ILE A 209 0.75 2.66 10.70
CA ILE A 209 0.67 2.83 9.24
C ILE A 209 1.83 2.14 8.52
N SER A 210 3.06 2.27 9.01
CA SER A 210 4.22 1.62 8.40
C SER A 210 4.11 0.09 8.43
N ARG A 211 3.60 -0.49 9.53
CA ARG A 211 3.31 -1.93 9.62
C ARG A 211 2.23 -2.35 8.63
N GLN A 212 1.15 -1.57 8.52
CA GLN A 212 0.08 -1.82 7.55
C GLN A 212 0.61 -1.83 6.11
N ARG A 213 1.40 -0.83 5.70
CA ARG A 213 2.01 -0.76 4.36
C ARG A 213 2.92 -1.96 4.09
N ARG A 214 3.78 -2.30 5.05
CA ARG A 214 4.68 -3.46 4.95
C ARG A 214 3.90 -4.77 4.74
N LEU A 215 2.82 -4.98 5.49
CA LEU A 215 1.93 -6.14 5.34
C LEU A 215 1.33 -6.21 3.93
N PHE A 216 0.81 -5.11 3.41
CA PHE A 216 0.19 -5.08 2.08
C PHE A 216 1.19 -5.36 0.95
N TRP A 217 2.41 -4.82 1.02
CA TRP A 217 3.45 -5.12 0.03
C TRP A 217 3.89 -6.59 0.06
N GLN A 218 4.01 -7.19 1.25
CA GLN A 218 4.32 -8.61 1.42
C GLN A 218 3.22 -9.52 0.86
N LEU A 219 1.96 -9.23 1.20
CA LEU A 219 0.82 -9.98 0.65
C LEU A 219 0.76 -9.86 -0.87
N GLY A 220 0.92 -8.64 -1.40
CA GLY A 220 0.95 -8.41 -2.85
C GLY A 220 2.04 -9.22 -3.54
N GLY A 221 3.26 -9.25 -2.97
CA GLY A 221 4.36 -10.07 -3.46
C GLY A 221 4.05 -11.57 -3.42
N GLY A 222 3.58 -12.07 -2.28
CA GLY A 222 3.24 -13.48 -2.12
C GLY A 222 2.14 -13.95 -3.08
N PHE A 223 1.05 -13.20 -3.22
CA PHE A 223 -0.02 -13.53 -4.17
C PHE A 223 0.44 -13.43 -5.63
N ALA A 224 1.28 -12.47 -5.98
CA ALA A 224 1.89 -12.42 -7.31
C ALA A 224 2.77 -13.65 -7.58
N GLY A 225 3.51 -14.13 -6.57
CA GLY A 225 4.33 -15.34 -6.66
C GLY A 225 3.49 -16.60 -6.85
N LEU A 226 2.39 -16.74 -6.10
CA LEU A 226 1.43 -17.82 -6.31
C LEU A 226 0.81 -17.77 -7.70
N GLY A 227 0.32 -16.60 -8.12
CA GLY A 227 -0.29 -16.41 -9.42
C GLY A 227 0.65 -16.81 -10.56
N LEU A 228 1.91 -16.37 -10.48
CA LEU A 228 2.94 -16.78 -11.45
C LEU A 228 3.23 -18.28 -11.37
N GLY A 229 3.25 -18.88 -10.17
CA GLY A 229 3.47 -20.32 -9.98
C GLY A 229 2.41 -21.17 -10.67
N TYR A 230 1.14 -20.83 -10.46
CA TYR A 230 0.02 -21.50 -11.12
C TYR A 230 0.00 -21.25 -12.63
N LEU A 231 0.30 -20.02 -13.06
CA LEU A 231 0.44 -19.71 -14.48
C LEU A 231 1.52 -20.58 -15.13
N SER A 232 2.69 -20.68 -14.51
CA SER A 232 3.77 -21.57 -14.97
C SER A 232 3.33 -23.02 -15.03
N TYR A 233 2.57 -23.50 -14.03
CA TYR A 233 2.00 -24.85 -14.06
C TYR A 233 1.12 -25.05 -15.29
N TYR A 234 0.14 -24.18 -15.55
CA TYR A 234 -0.74 -24.36 -16.71
C TYR A 234 -0.02 -24.24 -18.06
N LEU A 235 1.02 -23.42 -18.15
CA LEU A 235 1.81 -23.25 -19.37
C LEU A 235 2.77 -24.41 -19.65
N PHE A 236 3.36 -24.98 -18.59
CA PHE A 236 4.41 -26.00 -18.70
C PHE A 236 3.97 -27.41 -18.28
N LYS A 237 2.71 -27.60 -17.89
CA LYS A 237 2.12 -28.91 -17.66
C LYS A 237 2.31 -29.73 -18.93
N LYS A 238 3.08 -30.80 -18.82
CA LYS A 238 3.26 -31.76 -19.90
C LYS A 238 2.01 -32.62 -19.94
N ASN A 239 1.28 -32.58 -21.06
CA ASN A 239 0.23 -33.55 -21.38
C ASN A 239 0.81 -34.95 -21.44
#